data_AF-A0A7J3LMJ0-F1
#
_entry.id   AF-A0A7J3LMJ0-F1
#
_cell.length_a   1.000
_cell.length_b   1.000
_cell.length_c   1.000
_cell.angle_alpha   90.00
_cell.angle_beta   90.00
_cell.angle_gamma   90.00
#
_symmetry.space_group_name_H-M   'P 1'
#
loop_
_entity.id
_entity.type
_entity.pdbx_description
1 polymer ?
#
loop_
_entity_poly.entity_id
_entity_poly.type
_entity_poly.pdbx_seq_one_letter_code
_entity_poly.pdbx_strand_id
1 'polypeptide(L)'
;MRRGQIEIVGLLIIVVMISFMLLFAITAMMDDDNDRSENYLPQTVSSRFVGSMLKTTSMCVPNMPMRDLIIDCAKSPETGGSVDLLCDDGNMSCAFMKHVLDQMLNKSFDNMSIGYEFIVLSPANRRLYQRNCSVSNGCTSQSFEKGDSWNQPLPVGYQGTMHIRMCMGACGKT
;
A
#
# COMPACT_ATOMS: atom_id res chain seq x y z
N MET A 1 4.25 -69.52 17.71
CA MET A 1 4.27 -68.11 18.17
C MET A 1 4.57 -67.07 17.09
N ARG A 2 5.24 -67.39 15.96
CA ARG A 2 5.61 -66.39 14.93
C ARG A 2 4.46 -65.82 14.07
N ARG A 3 3.31 -66.51 13.96
CA ARG A 3 2.19 -66.05 13.11
C ARG A 3 1.40 -64.88 13.71
N GLY A 4 1.12 -64.88 15.02
CA GLY A 4 0.38 -63.78 15.66
C GLY A 4 1.16 -62.46 15.73
N GLN A 5 2.49 -62.51 15.75
CA GLN A 5 3.32 -61.31 15.73
C GLN A 5 3.25 -60.57 14.37
N ILE A 6 3.09 -61.31 13.27
CA ILE A 6 2.98 -60.72 11.93
C ILE A 6 1.64 -60.00 11.75
N GLU A 7 0.57 -60.55 12.33
CA GLU A 7 -0.79 -59.98 12.25
C GLU A 7 -0.90 -58.66 13.02
N ILE A 8 -0.27 -58.58 14.21
CA ILE A 8 -0.24 -57.37 15.04
C ILE A 8 0.60 -56.27 14.38
N VAL A 9 1.72 -56.62 13.73
CA VAL A 9 2.57 -55.64 13.02
C VAL A 9 1.83 -55.04 11.82
N GLY A 10 1.06 -55.85 11.09
CA GLY A 10 0.23 -55.36 9.98
C GLY A 10 -0.83 -54.36 10.45
N LEU A 11 -1.50 -54.64 11.56
CA LEU A 11 -2.51 -53.75 12.13
C LEU A 11 -1.90 -52.41 12.59
N LEU A 12 -0.70 -52.44 13.18
CA LEU A 12 0.00 -51.24 13.64
C LEU A 12 0.32 -50.27 12.48
N ILE A 13 0.76 -50.80 11.33
CA ILE A 13 1.06 -49.99 10.14
C ILE A 13 -0.20 -49.28 9.62
N ILE A 14 -1.34 -49.97 9.60
CA ILE A 14 -2.62 -49.39 9.14
C ILE A 14 -3.05 -48.25 10.07
N VAL A 15 -2.92 -48.43 11.40
CA VAL A 15 -3.25 -47.39 12.38
C VAL A 15 -2.38 -46.14 12.21
N VAL A 16 -1.08 -46.32 11.97
CA VAL A 16 -0.15 -45.20 11.71
C VAL A 16 -0.53 -44.47 10.42
N MET A 17 -0.86 -45.20 9.35
CA MET A 17 -1.31 -44.62 8.08
C MET A 17 -2.59 -43.79 8.23
N ILE A 18 -3.59 -44.32 8.95
CA ILE A 18 -4.84 -43.60 9.23
C ILE A 18 -4.58 -42.34 10.07
N SER A 19 -3.67 -42.42 11.04
CA SER A 19 -3.30 -41.28 11.88
C SER A 19 -2.67 -40.14 11.07
N PHE A 20 -1.81 -40.47 10.10
CA PHE A 20 -1.26 -39.47 9.17
C PHE A 20 -2.33 -38.86 8.26
N MET A 21 -3.26 -39.65 7.73
CA MET A 21 -4.35 -39.11 6.92
C MET A 21 -5.25 -38.14 7.70
N LEU A 22 -5.56 -38.47 8.96
CA LEU A 22 -6.33 -37.57 9.84
C LEU A 22 -5.55 -36.29 10.16
N LEU A 23 -4.25 -36.40 10.43
CA LEU A 23 -3.40 -35.22 10.65
C LEU A 23 -3.43 -34.30 9.42
N PHE A 24 -3.25 -34.85 8.21
CA PHE A 24 -3.31 -34.08 6.97
C PHE A 24 -4.68 -33.45 6.72
N ALA A 25 -5.76 -34.16 7.03
CA ALA A 25 -7.11 -33.62 6.90
C ALA A 25 -7.35 -32.45 7.86
N ILE A 26 -6.86 -32.55 9.10
CA ILE A 26 -6.95 -31.46 10.09
C ILE A 26 -6.12 -30.26 9.66
N THR A 27 -4.86 -30.44 9.23
CA THR A 27 -4.06 -29.31 8.74
C THR A 27 -4.65 -28.67 7.48
N ALA A 28 -5.19 -29.46 6.55
CA ALA A 28 -5.84 -28.92 5.36
C ALA A 28 -7.11 -28.12 5.68
N MET A 29 -7.87 -28.52 6.72
CA MET A 29 -9.04 -27.77 7.20
C MET A 29 -8.67 -26.53 8.02
N MET A 30 -7.48 -26.50 8.63
CA MET A 30 -7.01 -25.35 9.41
C MET A 30 -6.39 -24.24 8.54
N ASP A 31 -6.06 -24.52 7.28
CA ASP A 31 -5.47 -23.55 6.34
C ASP A 31 -6.52 -22.61 5.70
N ASP A 32 -7.81 -22.75 6.07
CA ASP A 32 -8.90 -21.88 5.60
C ASP A 32 -8.94 -20.50 6.28
N ASP A 33 -7.94 -20.15 7.11
CA ASP A 33 -7.75 -18.81 7.68
C ASP A 33 -7.11 -17.84 6.65
N ASN A 34 -7.52 -17.95 5.38
CA ASN A 34 -7.05 -17.17 4.22
C ASN A 34 -7.31 -15.66 4.33
N ASP A 35 -8.13 -15.23 5.28
CA ASP A 35 -8.55 -13.83 5.49
C ASP A 35 -7.39 -12.92 5.97
N ARG A 36 -6.34 -13.50 6.57
CA ARG A 36 -5.14 -12.72 6.92
C ARG A 36 -4.29 -12.40 5.69
N SER A 37 -4.19 -13.28 4.71
CA SER A 37 -3.30 -13.08 3.56
C SER A 37 -3.77 -11.94 2.65
N GLU A 38 -5.10 -11.77 2.49
CA GLU A 38 -5.66 -10.78 1.58
C GLU A 38 -5.40 -9.34 2.00
N ASN A 39 -5.32 -9.04 3.30
CA ASN A 39 -5.09 -7.68 3.80
C ASN A 39 -3.61 -7.29 3.90
N TYR A 40 -2.71 -8.26 4.05
CA TYR A 40 -1.26 -7.98 4.11
C TYR A 40 -0.69 -7.50 2.77
N LEU A 41 -1.24 -7.96 1.64
CA LEU A 41 -0.80 -7.56 0.31
C LEU A 41 -1.07 -6.06 0.01
N PRO A 42 -2.31 -5.53 0.16
CA PRO A 42 -2.66 -4.12 -0.02
C PRO A 42 -1.77 -3.14 0.76
N GLN A 43 -1.58 -3.38 2.06
CA GLN A 43 -0.74 -2.52 2.90
C GLN A 43 0.74 -2.60 2.52
N THR A 44 1.23 -3.79 2.19
CA THR A 44 2.63 -3.98 1.78
C THR A 44 2.90 -3.28 0.45
N VAL A 45 1.99 -3.37 -0.52
CA VAL A 45 2.13 -2.66 -1.79
C VAL A 45 2.06 -1.15 -1.58
N SER A 46 1.10 -0.67 -0.78
CA SER A 46 0.96 0.77 -0.47
C SER A 46 2.21 1.34 0.21
N SER A 47 2.72 0.66 1.24
CA SER A 47 3.92 1.09 1.97
C SER A 47 5.18 1.08 1.10
N ARG A 48 5.38 0.04 0.29
CA ARG A 48 6.51 -0.04 -0.65
C ARG A 48 6.43 1.00 -1.74
N PHE A 49 5.24 1.22 -2.31
CA PHE A 49 5.02 2.26 -3.31
C PHE A 49 5.31 3.65 -2.73
N VAL A 50 4.67 4.03 -1.62
CA VAL A 50 4.90 5.33 -0.97
C VAL A 50 6.37 5.49 -0.58
N GLY A 51 6.99 4.46 -0.02
CA GLY A 51 8.40 4.50 0.36
C GLY A 51 9.36 4.66 -0.83
N SER A 52 9.06 4.03 -1.96
CA SER A 52 9.84 4.16 -3.20
C SER A 52 9.63 5.53 -3.86
N MET A 53 8.37 5.98 -3.93
CA MET A 53 7.97 7.28 -4.45
C MET A 53 8.71 8.41 -3.72
N LEU A 54 8.73 8.39 -2.38
CA LEU A 54 9.40 9.41 -1.56
C LEU A 54 10.92 9.49 -1.79
N LYS A 55 11.54 8.36 -2.16
CA LYS A 55 12.98 8.28 -2.44
C LYS A 55 13.33 8.57 -3.90
N THR A 56 12.35 8.60 -4.79
CA THR A 56 12.59 8.89 -6.21
C THR A 56 13.08 10.33 -6.35
N THR A 57 14.15 10.52 -7.11
CA THR A 57 14.68 11.84 -7.41
C THR A 57 13.81 12.54 -8.44
N SER A 58 13.52 13.80 -8.18
CA SER A 58 12.78 14.65 -9.11
C SER A 58 13.71 15.20 -10.19
N MET A 59 13.14 15.50 -11.36
CA MET A 59 13.81 16.29 -12.39
C MET A 59 13.55 17.81 -12.22
N CYS A 60 12.72 18.21 -11.24
CA CYS A 60 12.43 19.62 -10.96
C CYS A 60 13.68 20.36 -10.48
N VAL A 61 14.37 19.77 -9.50
CA VAL A 61 15.66 20.25 -9.00
C VAL A 61 16.63 19.06 -8.98
N PRO A 62 17.83 19.18 -9.57
CA PRO A 62 18.79 18.09 -9.63
C PRO A 62 19.06 17.48 -8.26
N ASN A 63 18.93 16.15 -8.16
CA ASN A 63 19.16 15.35 -6.95
C ASN A 63 18.21 15.63 -5.77
N MET A 64 17.13 16.40 -5.97
CA MET A 64 16.14 16.59 -4.91
C MET A 64 15.16 15.41 -4.88
N PRO A 65 15.01 14.71 -3.74
CA PRO A 65 14.05 13.64 -3.61
C PRO A 65 12.61 14.18 -3.62
N MET A 66 11.68 13.39 -4.13
CA MET A 66 10.25 13.73 -4.19
C MET A 66 9.68 14.10 -2.82
N ARG A 67 10.20 13.49 -1.75
CA ARG A 67 9.87 13.86 -0.36
C ARG A 67 10.03 15.35 -0.09
N ASP A 68 11.13 15.94 -0.54
CA ASP A 68 11.45 17.34 -0.24
C ASP A 68 10.57 18.29 -1.05
N LEU A 69 10.24 17.94 -2.29
CA LEU A 69 9.23 18.65 -3.10
C LEU A 69 7.84 18.62 -2.44
N ILE A 70 7.43 17.46 -1.93
CA ILE A 70 6.15 17.31 -1.24
C ILE A 70 6.13 18.17 0.03
N ILE A 71 7.21 18.17 0.80
CA ILE A 71 7.35 19.00 2.01
C ILE A 71 7.31 20.49 1.64
N ASP A 72 7.98 20.92 0.57
CA ASP A 72 7.94 22.30 0.10
C ASP A 72 6.52 22.72 -0.30
N CYS A 73 5.84 21.87 -1.08
CA CYS A 73 4.44 22.06 -1.44
C CYS A 73 3.54 22.17 -0.20
N ALA A 74 3.81 21.37 0.84
CA ALA A 74 3.05 21.40 2.08
C ALA A 74 3.28 22.66 2.92
N LYS A 75 4.44 23.32 2.79
CA LYS A 75 4.76 24.55 3.52
C LYS A 75 3.95 25.76 3.06
N SER A 76 3.68 25.81 1.77
CA SER A 76 3.03 26.95 1.11
C SER A 76 1.91 26.48 0.17
N PRO A 77 0.84 25.88 0.72
CA PRO A 77 -0.21 25.26 -0.09
C PRO A 77 -1.04 26.26 -0.91
N GLU A 78 -1.11 27.52 -0.47
CA GLU A 78 -1.89 28.56 -1.16
C GLU A 78 -1.17 29.13 -2.38
N THR A 79 0.17 29.20 -2.33
CA THR A 79 0.99 29.66 -3.44
C THR A 79 1.47 28.52 -4.33
N GLY A 80 1.27 27.26 -3.94
CA GLY A 80 1.70 26.10 -4.73
C GLY A 80 3.17 25.72 -4.56
N GLY A 81 3.80 26.11 -3.44
CA GLY A 81 5.22 25.90 -3.17
C GLY A 81 5.91 27.16 -2.68
N SER A 82 7.17 27.03 -2.24
CA SER A 82 8.00 28.20 -1.98
C SER A 82 8.49 28.82 -3.28
N VAL A 83 8.58 30.15 -3.33
CA VAL A 83 9.15 30.89 -4.47
C VAL A 83 10.64 30.58 -4.64
N ASP A 84 11.30 30.09 -3.58
CA ASP A 84 12.70 29.70 -3.61
C ASP A 84 12.93 28.35 -4.31
N LEU A 85 11.86 27.58 -4.57
CA LEU A 85 11.91 26.27 -5.19
C LEU A 85 11.12 26.23 -6.50
N LEU A 86 11.57 27.03 -7.47
CA LEU A 86 11.14 26.89 -8.87
C LEU A 86 11.89 25.72 -9.52
N CYS A 87 11.16 24.91 -10.27
CA CYS A 87 11.77 23.94 -11.17
C CYS A 87 12.46 24.65 -12.34
N ASP A 88 13.40 23.97 -13.01
CA ASP A 88 14.10 24.49 -14.20
C ASP A 88 13.15 24.97 -15.31
N ASP A 89 11.98 24.35 -15.43
CA ASP A 89 10.93 24.71 -16.40
C ASP A 89 10.06 25.92 -15.97
N GLY A 90 10.38 26.55 -14.84
CA GLY A 90 9.59 27.63 -14.23
C GLY A 90 8.32 27.17 -13.52
N ASN A 91 8.06 25.86 -13.47
CA ASN A 91 6.94 25.29 -12.75
C ASN A 91 7.17 25.34 -11.23
N MET A 92 6.09 25.56 -10.47
CA MET A 92 6.15 25.49 -9.01
C MET A 92 6.18 24.05 -8.52
N SER A 93 6.79 23.83 -7.35
CA SER A 93 6.98 22.51 -6.74
C SER A 93 5.68 21.70 -6.61
N CYS A 94 4.56 22.30 -6.20
CA CYS A 94 3.28 21.58 -6.13
C CYS A 94 2.77 21.13 -7.50
N ALA A 95 2.88 21.98 -8.54
CA ALA A 95 2.38 21.66 -9.87
C ALA A 95 3.17 20.49 -10.46
N PHE A 96 4.49 20.54 -10.34
CA PHE A 96 5.38 19.46 -10.76
C PHE A 96 5.11 18.17 -9.97
N MET A 97 4.99 18.27 -8.64
CA MET A 97 4.66 17.14 -7.78
C MET A 97 3.37 16.45 -8.23
N LYS A 98 2.28 17.21 -8.44
CA LYS A 98 1.00 16.67 -8.91
C LYS A 98 1.15 15.91 -10.22
N HIS A 99 1.85 16.51 -11.19
CA HIS A 99 2.09 15.91 -12.49
C HIS A 99 2.87 14.58 -12.40
N VAL A 100 3.95 14.54 -11.61
CA VAL A 100 4.74 13.32 -11.44
C VAL A 100 3.96 12.24 -10.68
N LEU A 101 3.19 12.61 -9.65
CA LEU A 101 2.30 11.68 -8.94
C LEU A 101 1.25 11.08 -9.88
N ASP A 102 0.65 11.91 -10.73
CA ASP A 102 -0.30 11.43 -11.74
C ASP A 102 0.36 10.41 -12.67
N GLN A 103 1.57 10.68 -13.17
CA GLN A 103 2.27 9.73 -14.01
C GLN A 103 2.63 8.42 -13.30
N MET A 104 3.11 8.50 -12.05
CA MET A 104 3.46 7.32 -11.26
C MET A 104 2.23 6.46 -11.00
N LEU A 105 1.14 7.05 -10.53
CA LEU A 105 -0.10 6.34 -10.23
C LEU A 105 -0.75 5.76 -11.51
N ASN A 106 -0.71 6.50 -12.63
CA ASN A 106 -1.18 6.00 -13.92
C ASN A 106 -0.42 4.74 -14.36
N LYS A 107 0.91 4.81 -14.33
CA LYS A 107 1.77 3.71 -14.79
C LYS A 107 1.72 2.50 -13.85
N SER A 108 1.54 2.73 -12.55
CA SER A 108 1.54 1.67 -11.54
C SER A 108 0.20 1.00 -11.33
N PHE A 109 -0.91 1.74 -11.36
CA PHE A 109 -2.21 1.21 -10.91
C PHE A 109 -3.31 1.33 -11.98
N ASP A 110 -3.42 2.47 -12.67
CA ASP A 110 -4.49 2.65 -13.67
C ASP A 110 -4.33 1.67 -14.84
N ASN A 111 -3.11 1.52 -15.36
CA ASN A 111 -2.83 0.54 -16.43
C ASN A 111 -3.09 -0.91 -16.01
N MET A 112 -3.07 -1.21 -14.71
CA MET A 112 -3.34 -2.53 -14.17
C MET A 112 -4.79 -2.71 -13.69
N SER A 113 -5.63 -1.68 -13.83
CA SER A 113 -7.01 -1.66 -13.31
C SER A 113 -7.10 -1.99 -11.81
N ILE A 114 -6.10 -1.58 -11.02
CA ILE A 114 -6.09 -1.76 -9.57
C ILE A 114 -6.75 -0.55 -8.92
N GLY A 115 -7.70 -0.77 -8.01
CA GLY A 115 -8.33 0.32 -7.27
C GLY A 115 -7.43 0.87 -6.19
N TYR A 116 -7.36 2.18 -6.13
CA TYR A 116 -6.59 2.87 -5.10
C TYR A 116 -7.23 4.21 -4.76
N GLU A 117 -6.92 4.69 -3.56
CA GLU A 117 -7.05 6.10 -3.21
C GLU A 117 -5.73 6.57 -2.58
N PHE A 118 -5.20 7.65 -3.14
CA PHE A 118 -3.97 8.28 -2.70
C PHE A 118 -4.25 9.73 -2.30
N ILE A 119 -3.86 10.09 -1.07
CA ILE A 119 -4.16 11.39 -0.48
C ILE A 119 -2.90 11.95 0.17
N VAL A 120 -2.63 13.23 -0.08
CA VAL A 120 -1.59 14.00 0.62
C VAL A 120 -2.27 15.11 1.40
N LEU A 121 -2.13 15.08 2.72
CA LEU A 121 -2.73 16.03 3.66
C LEU A 121 -1.65 16.92 4.26
N SER A 122 -1.85 18.23 4.22
CA SER A 122 -1.01 19.20 4.91
C SER A 122 -1.18 19.11 6.43
N PRO A 123 -0.31 19.75 7.24
CA PRO A 123 -0.48 19.81 8.69
C PRO A 123 -1.82 20.42 9.14
N ALA A 124 -2.40 21.30 8.33
CA ALA A 124 -3.73 21.88 8.54
C ALA A 124 -4.88 20.97 8.06
N ASN A 125 -4.58 19.70 7.75
CA ASN A 125 -5.51 18.72 7.19
C ASN A 125 -6.14 19.14 5.86
N ARG A 126 -5.48 20.02 5.10
CA ARG A 126 -5.91 20.41 3.74
C ARG A 126 -5.38 19.40 2.73
N ARG A 127 -6.20 19.02 1.75
CA ARG A 127 -5.80 18.10 0.68
C ARG A 127 -4.90 18.84 -0.31
N LEU A 128 -3.60 18.50 -0.31
CA LEU A 128 -2.63 19.01 -1.28
C LEU A 128 -2.78 18.31 -2.62
N TYR A 129 -3.06 17.01 -2.54
CA TYR A 129 -3.28 16.14 -3.68
C TYR A 129 -4.22 15.01 -3.26
N GLN A 130 -5.13 14.66 -4.16
CA GLN A 130 -5.99 13.50 -4.02
C GLN A 130 -6.20 12.90 -5.39
N ARG A 131 -6.08 11.59 -5.48
CA ARG A 131 -6.43 10.84 -6.68
C ARG A 131 -7.03 9.51 -6.30
N ASN A 132 -8.10 9.15 -6.99
CA ASN A 132 -8.81 7.89 -6.87
C ASN A 132 -8.87 7.21 -8.24
N CYS A 133 -9.10 5.90 -8.24
CA CYS A 133 -9.34 5.14 -9.45
C CYS A 133 -10.58 5.67 -10.19
N SER A 134 -10.50 5.77 -11.52
CA SER A 134 -11.51 6.41 -12.38
C SER A 134 -12.80 5.59 -12.58
N VAL A 135 -12.79 4.29 -12.28
CA VAL A 135 -13.80 3.33 -12.79
C VAL A 135 -14.91 3.00 -11.79
N SER A 136 -14.70 3.22 -10.49
CA SER A 136 -15.76 3.31 -9.47
C SER A 136 -15.15 3.71 -8.13
N ASN A 137 -16.00 4.11 -7.18
CA ASN A 137 -15.62 4.52 -5.82
C ASN A 137 -14.49 3.62 -5.31
N GLY A 138 -13.30 4.21 -5.12
CA GLY A 138 -12.11 3.51 -4.64
C GLY A 138 -12.30 2.98 -3.22
N CYS A 139 -11.24 3.02 -2.39
CA CYS A 139 -11.45 2.73 -0.99
C CYS A 139 -12.55 3.64 -0.41
N THR A 140 -13.50 3.06 0.28
CA THR A 140 -14.48 3.87 1.02
C THR A 140 -13.74 4.61 2.13
N SER A 141 -14.27 5.75 2.60
CA SER A 141 -13.71 6.43 3.78
C SER A 141 -13.58 5.51 5.00
N GLN A 142 -14.42 4.48 5.08
CA GLN A 142 -14.34 3.42 6.11
C GLN A 142 -13.08 2.56 6.01
N SER A 143 -12.48 2.40 4.82
CA SER A 143 -11.24 1.62 4.64
C SER A 143 -10.04 2.30 5.30
N PHE A 144 -10.03 3.64 5.39
CA PHE A 144 -9.01 4.36 6.16
C PHE A 144 -9.20 4.21 7.67
N GLU A 145 -10.43 4.02 8.13
CA GLU A 145 -10.75 3.84 9.56
C GLU A 145 -10.54 2.41 10.03
N LYS A 146 -10.72 1.41 9.15
CA LYS A 146 -10.50 -0.02 9.44
C LYS A 146 -9.03 -0.44 9.46
N GLY A 147 -8.12 0.45 9.10
CA GLY A 147 -6.68 0.18 9.11
C GLY A 147 -6.14 -0.40 7.80
N ASP A 148 -6.96 -0.57 6.76
CA ASP A 148 -6.53 -1.12 5.46
C ASP A 148 -5.71 -0.11 4.62
N SER A 149 -5.57 1.11 5.14
CA SER A 149 -4.75 2.16 4.54
C SER A 149 -3.36 2.25 5.19
N TRP A 150 -2.35 2.49 4.37
CA TRP A 150 -1.04 2.94 4.81
C TRP A 150 -1.05 4.44 5.10
N ASN A 151 -0.43 4.86 6.21
CA ASN A 151 -0.29 6.27 6.59
C ASN A 151 1.17 6.56 6.96
N GLN A 152 1.83 7.40 6.16
CA GLN A 152 3.20 7.85 6.42
C GLN A 152 3.17 9.30 6.91
N PRO A 153 3.47 9.57 8.19
CA PRO A 153 3.71 10.92 8.66
C PRO A 153 5.04 11.44 8.12
N LEU A 154 5.08 12.71 7.72
CA LEU A 154 6.31 13.43 7.37
C LEU A 154 6.37 14.76 8.13
N PRO A 155 7.47 15.08 8.82
CA PRO A 155 7.62 16.36 9.50
C PRO A 155 7.83 17.50 8.50
N VAL A 156 7.11 18.61 8.68
CA VAL A 156 7.18 19.83 7.84
C VAL A 156 7.82 20.99 8.64
N GLY A 157 8.82 20.68 9.47
CA GLY A 157 9.44 21.66 10.38
C GLY A 157 8.45 22.14 11.46
N TYR A 158 8.42 23.45 11.72
CA TYR A 158 7.59 24.05 12.78
C TYR A 158 6.09 24.06 12.48
N GLN A 159 5.68 23.79 11.24
CA GLN A 159 4.28 23.82 10.85
C GLN A 159 3.51 22.53 11.21
N GLY A 160 4.21 21.51 11.74
CA GLY A 160 3.61 20.25 12.18
C GLY A 160 3.93 19.08 11.25
N THR A 161 3.03 18.09 11.24
CA THR A 161 3.21 16.82 10.52
C THR A 161 2.20 16.72 9.38
N MET A 162 2.68 16.48 8.17
CA MET A 162 1.83 16.13 7.05
C MET A 162 1.63 14.61 6.98
N HIS A 163 0.54 14.19 6.33
CA HIS A 163 0.21 12.77 6.20
C HIS A 163 0.06 12.38 4.73
N ILE A 164 0.79 11.34 4.32
CA ILE A 164 0.56 10.67 3.04
C ILE A 164 -0.20 9.40 3.35
N ARG A 165 -1.39 9.27 2.75
CA ARG A 165 -2.24 8.11 2.91
C ARG A 165 -2.45 7.43 1.58
N MET A 166 -2.36 6.11 1.59
CA MET A 166 -2.65 5.29 0.43
C MET A 166 -3.39 4.05 0.88
N CYS A 167 -4.44 3.72 0.17
CA CYS A 167 -5.12 2.44 0.33
C CYS A 167 -5.26 1.80 -1.04
N MET A 168 -5.38 0.48 -1.02
CA MET A 168 -5.60 -0.35 -2.19
C MET A 168 -6.90 -1.11 -1.98
N GLY A 169 -7.71 -1.24 -3.03
CA GLY A 169 -8.99 -1.92 -2.97
C GLY A 169 -9.47 -2.30 -4.36
N ALA A 170 -10.60 -3.00 -4.44
CA ALA A 170 -11.22 -3.26 -5.72
C ALA A 170 -11.66 -1.93 -6.35
N CYS A 171 -11.12 -1.58 -7.52
CA CYS A 171 -11.81 -0.61 -8.38
C CYS A 171 -13.00 -1.39 -8.91
N GLY A 172 -14.16 -1.19 -8.28
CA GLY A 172 -15.38 -1.92 -8.56
C GLY A 172 -15.56 -2.16 -10.05
N LYS A 173 -15.52 -3.43 -10.42
CA LYS A 173 -16.22 -3.94 -11.59
C LYS A 173 -17.68 -4.08 -11.14
N THR A 174 -18.50 -3.09 -11.47
CA THR A 174 -19.94 -3.34 -11.65
C THR A 174 -20.14 -4.09 -12.94
#